data_AF-A0A7Y5HDM0-F1
#
_entry.id   AF-A0A7Y5HDM0-F1
#
_cell.length_a   1.000
_cell.length_b   1.000
_cell.length_c   1.000
_cell.angle_alpha   90.00
_cell.angle_beta   90.00
_cell.angle_gamma   90.00
#
_symmetry.space_group_name_H-M   'P 1'
#
loop_
_entity.id
_entity.type
_entity.pdbx_description
1 polymer ?
#
loop_
_entity_poly.entity_id
_entity_poly.type
_entity_poly.pdbx_seq_one_letter_code
_entity_poly.pdbx_strand_id
1 'polypeptide(L)'
;MKPADDIRRIDSSDRTLAAGRIECDLNGERSLLSLAAVTMKATVAGRVSLLRVEQRFQNPHTVPVEAVYIFPLPGGCAVSDFELKVGTRVVKGEVRERMEARRGYAQAKAEGKRAALMEQERDDVFTVTVGNLPPGEEIAVRIECSDQLAYFDDGMTELRLPVVVAPRYIRGTLLDGEPVGHGVAGDTDGVPDASRITPPRLAEGFDPKVALKIEVELLADGEEIRDLECTQHAVRTGLSADRVTVRLSAEAEPLDRDFVLRWRVASAAVRSSCLAFTDHRGVRYAALSVVPPRRDGFLGRPRGRGTWSSCWTAPGR
;
A
#
# COMPACT_ATOMS: atom_id res chain seq x y z
N MET A 1 -21.45 27.14 29.29
CA MET A 1 -21.68 26.88 27.86
C MET A 1 -20.47 27.44 27.10
N LYS A 2 -19.43 26.62 26.91
CA LYS A 2 -18.20 27.02 26.20
C LYS A 2 -18.33 26.62 24.72
N PRO A 3 -17.84 27.44 23.78
CA PRO A 3 -18.04 27.21 22.36
C PRO A 3 -17.10 26.13 21.83
N ALA A 4 -17.57 25.47 20.78
CA ALA A 4 -16.81 24.53 19.96
C ALA A 4 -15.94 25.30 18.97
N ASP A 5 -14.63 25.30 19.21
CA ASP A 5 -13.56 25.58 18.25
C ASP A 5 -12.63 24.35 18.37
N ASP A 6 -12.07 23.70 17.36
CA ASP A 6 -11.47 24.26 16.16
C ASP A 6 -11.24 23.07 15.19
N ILE A 7 -12.21 22.71 14.34
CA ILE A 7 -11.96 21.74 13.26
C ILE A 7 -11.26 22.52 12.15
N ARG A 8 -9.92 22.53 12.18
CA ARG A 8 -9.12 23.06 11.07
C ARG A 8 -9.56 22.37 9.78
N ARG A 9 -10.16 23.16 8.90
CA ARG A 9 -10.45 22.80 7.51
C ARG A 9 -9.13 22.35 6.90
N ILE A 10 -9.00 21.07 6.59
CA ILE A 10 -7.83 20.53 5.88
C ILE A 10 -7.86 21.15 4.49
N ASP A 11 -6.92 22.04 4.21
CA ASP A 11 -6.74 22.64 2.89
C ASP A 11 -6.17 21.58 1.94
N SER A 12 -6.86 21.33 0.83
CA SER A 12 -6.42 20.43 -0.24
C SER A 12 -5.13 20.89 -0.93
N SER A 13 -4.62 22.08 -0.62
CA SER A 13 -3.33 22.60 -1.11
C SER A 13 -2.12 22.17 -0.27
N ASP A 14 -2.34 21.55 0.90
CA ASP A 14 -1.26 21.12 1.80
C ASP A 14 -0.54 19.88 1.24
N ARG A 15 0.64 20.12 0.65
CA ARG A 15 1.50 19.11 0.01
C ARG A 15 2.29 18.25 1.01
N THR A 16 2.10 18.45 2.32
CA THR A 16 2.81 17.68 3.36
C THR A 16 2.23 16.28 3.61
N LEU A 17 1.16 15.89 2.90
CA LEU A 17 0.38 14.69 3.18
C LEU A 17 1.03 13.36 2.78
N ALA A 18 2.16 13.35 2.06
CA ALA A 18 2.75 12.10 1.53
C ALA A 18 3.25 11.12 2.59
N ALA A 19 3.16 9.82 2.29
CA ALA A 19 3.77 8.76 3.09
C ALA A 19 5.27 8.68 2.79
N GLY A 20 6.14 9.02 3.74
CA GLY A 20 7.57 9.03 3.41
C GLY A 20 8.55 9.39 4.50
N ARG A 21 8.29 9.13 5.79
CA ARG A 21 9.26 9.45 6.84
C ARG A 21 9.86 8.23 7.47
N ILE A 22 11.18 8.16 7.44
CA ILE A 22 11.93 7.36 8.36
C ILE A 22 12.31 8.25 9.57
N GLU A 23 11.83 7.93 10.78
CA GLU A 23 12.31 8.57 12.02
C GLU A 23 13.65 7.97 12.46
N CYS A 24 14.62 8.81 12.76
CA CYS A 24 15.88 8.39 13.38
C CYS A 24 16.11 8.97 14.76
N ASP A 25 16.60 8.14 15.68
CA ASP A 25 17.07 8.57 16.99
C ASP A 25 18.55 8.98 16.88
N LEU A 26 18.80 10.28 16.97
CA LEU A 26 20.11 10.90 17.09
C LEU A 26 20.26 11.44 18.52
N ASN A 27 20.97 10.72 19.38
CA ASN A 27 21.23 11.16 20.77
C ASN A 27 19.97 11.51 21.60
N GLY A 28 18.83 10.87 21.33
CA GLY A 28 17.54 11.16 21.96
C GLY A 28 16.66 12.16 21.21
N GLU A 29 17.12 12.70 20.07
CA GLU A 29 16.35 13.60 19.21
C GLU A 29 15.91 12.90 17.92
N ARG A 30 14.62 13.06 17.57
CA ARG A 30 14.06 12.53 16.32
C ARG A 30 14.49 13.40 15.13
N SER A 31 15.22 12.82 14.18
CA SER A 31 15.57 13.46 12.91
C SER A 31 14.97 12.72 11.70
N LEU A 32 14.95 13.40 10.56
CA LEU A 32 14.21 12.99 9.37
C LEU A 32 15.14 12.49 8.27
N LEU A 33 14.81 11.33 7.72
CA LEU A 33 15.42 10.77 6.52
C LEU A 33 14.50 11.01 5.32
N SER A 34 15.05 11.54 4.23
CA SER A 34 14.30 11.87 3.03
C SER A 34 14.02 10.63 2.18
N LEU A 35 12.77 10.49 1.74
CA LEU A 35 12.38 9.57 0.67
C LEU A 35 12.86 10.17 -0.67
N ALA A 36 13.76 9.46 -1.35
CA ALA A 36 14.38 9.91 -2.59
C ALA A 36 13.60 9.45 -3.84
N ALA A 37 13.08 8.22 -3.84
CA ALA A 37 12.35 7.67 -4.97
C ALA A 37 11.33 6.60 -4.53
N VAL A 38 10.23 6.48 -5.29
CA VAL A 38 9.26 5.41 -5.18
C VAL A 38 9.06 4.80 -6.56
N THR A 39 9.33 3.51 -6.72
CA THR A 39 9.02 2.77 -7.93
C THR A 39 8.00 1.70 -7.62
N MET A 40 6.87 1.72 -8.33
CA MET A 40 5.84 0.70 -8.24
C MET A 40 5.69 0.02 -9.60
N LYS A 41 5.80 -1.30 -9.61
CA LYS A 41 5.58 -2.13 -10.80
C LYS A 41 4.49 -3.13 -10.50
N ALA A 42 3.36 -3.01 -11.20
CA ALA A 42 2.26 -3.94 -11.07
C ALA A 42 2.15 -4.81 -12.34
N THR A 43 1.94 -6.10 -12.17
CA THR A 43 1.51 -7.00 -13.24
C THR A 43 0.14 -7.52 -12.89
N VAL A 44 -0.82 -7.40 -13.80
CA VAL A 44 -2.21 -7.78 -13.58
C VAL A 44 -2.62 -8.84 -14.59
N ALA A 45 -3.14 -9.95 -14.10
CA ALA A 45 -3.73 -10.99 -14.92
C ALA A 45 -5.18 -11.20 -14.47
N GLY A 46 -6.14 -10.87 -15.34
CA GLY A 46 -7.56 -10.85 -14.99
C GLY A 46 -7.84 -9.91 -13.81
N ARG A 47 -8.11 -10.49 -12.64
CA ARG A 47 -8.38 -9.77 -11.37
C ARG A 47 -7.33 -10.02 -10.30
N VAL A 48 -6.20 -10.60 -10.64
CA VAL A 48 -5.08 -10.79 -9.71
C VAL A 48 -3.98 -9.83 -10.08
N SER A 49 -3.46 -9.10 -9.09
CA SER A 49 -2.31 -8.21 -9.27
C SER A 49 -1.12 -8.73 -8.46
N LEU A 50 0.07 -8.59 -9.05
CA LEU A 50 1.35 -8.72 -8.38
C LEU A 50 2.01 -7.35 -8.39
N LEU A 51 2.22 -6.77 -7.22
CA LEU A 51 2.80 -5.47 -7.03
C LEU A 51 4.20 -5.60 -6.44
N ARG A 52 5.16 -4.94 -7.06
CA ARG A 52 6.50 -4.69 -6.52
C ARG A 52 6.64 -3.21 -6.20
N VAL A 53 6.96 -2.91 -4.95
CA VAL A 53 7.25 -1.56 -4.47
C VAL A 53 8.74 -1.49 -4.13
N GLU A 54 9.45 -0.50 -4.65
CA GLU A 54 10.80 -0.14 -4.23
C GLU A 54 10.80 1.32 -3.74
N GLN A 55 11.24 1.55 -2.52
CA GLN A 55 11.36 2.87 -1.93
C GLN A 55 12.80 3.12 -1.53
N ARG A 56 13.35 4.27 -1.95
CA ARG A 56 14.74 4.63 -1.68
C ARG A 56 14.82 5.78 -0.70
N PHE A 57 15.72 5.64 0.27
CA PHE A 57 16.00 6.64 1.29
C PHE A 57 17.50 6.87 1.39
N GLN A 58 17.90 8.05 1.84
CA GLN A 58 19.32 8.34 2.08
C GLN A 58 19.52 8.80 3.51
N ASN A 59 20.64 8.39 4.13
CA ASN A 59 21.11 8.99 5.38
C ASN A 59 21.93 10.25 5.11
N PRO A 60 21.38 11.47 5.34
CA PRO A 60 22.15 12.70 5.16
C PRO A 60 23.08 12.98 6.35
N HIS A 61 22.97 12.22 7.45
CA HIS A 61 23.72 12.48 8.67
C HIS A 61 25.13 11.87 8.62
N THR A 62 26.01 12.40 9.47
CA THR A 62 27.40 11.94 9.64
C THR A 62 27.54 10.82 10.66
N VAL A 63 26.43 10.38 11.27
CA VAL A 63 26.39 9.31 12.26
C VAL A 63 25.40 8.20 11.84
N PRO A 64 25.61 6.95 12.30
CA PRO A 64 24.65 5.90 12.06
C PRO A 64 23.30 6.20 12.72
N VAL A 65 22.22 5.79 12.06
CA VAL A 65 20.85 6.04 12.52
C VAL A 65 20.01 4.78 12.56
N GLU A 66 19.06 4.72 13.48
CA GLU A 66 17.89 3.82 13.34
C GLU A 66 16.81 4.53 12.52
N ALA A 67 15.92 3.77 11.93
CA ALA A 67 15.07 4.26 10.88
C ALA A 67 13.69 3.60 10.93
N VAL A 68 12.60 4.34 11.22
CA VAL A 68 11.21 3.80 11.22
C VAL A 68 10.35 4.42 10.13
N TYR A 69 9.89 3.64 9.16
CA TYR A 69 8.98 4.04 8.10
C TYR A 69 7.59 3.43 8.25
N ILE A 70 6.54 4.26 8.19
CA ILE A 70 5.14 3.80 8.13
C ILE A 70 4.58 4.13 6.74
N PHE A 71 4.03 3.13 6.05
CA PHE A 71 3.57 3.26 4.65
C PHE A 71 2.32 2.43 4.38
N PRO A 72 1.56 2.80 3.34
CA PRO A 72 0.39 2.05 2.96
C PRO A 72 0.73 0.94 1.96
N LEU A 73 -0.01 -0.16 2.04
CA LEU A 73 -0.16 -1.11 0.94
C LEU A 73 -1.66 -1.28 0.66
N PRO A 74 -2.05 -1.79 -0.52
CA PRO A 74 -3.46 -2.11 -0.77
C PRO A 74 -4.01 -3.03 0.34
N GLY A 75 -5.14 -2.66 0.95
CA GLY A 75 -5.64 -3.32 2.18
C GLY A 75 -6.00 -4.80 2.04
N GLY A 76 -6.08 -5.33 0.82
CA GLY A 76 -6.29 -6.77 0.56
C GLY A 76 -5.01 -7.54 0.22
N CYS A 77 -3.86 -6.87 0.16
CA CYS A 77 -2.65 -7.50 -0.36
C CYS A 77 -2.01 -8.48 0.63
N ALA A 78 -1.59 -9.62 0.11
CA ALA A 78 -0.74 -10.57 0.81
C ALA A 78 0.72 -10.30 0.45
N VAL A 79 1.53 -9.91 1.44
CA VAL A 79 2.97 -9.69 1.24
C VAL A 79 3.69 -11.03 1.13
N SER A 80 4.45 -11.22 0.06
CA SER A 80 5.16 -12.47 -0.26
C SER A 80 6.67 -12.34 -0.14
N ASP A 81 7.24 -11.14 -0.33
CA ASP A 81 8.68 -10.90 -0.23
C ASP A 81 8.96 -9.51 0.37
N PHE A 82 10.05 -9.43 1.14
CA PHE A 82 10.58 -8.22 1.73
C PHE A 82 12.10 -8.25 1.66
N GLU A 83 12.71 -7.22 1.08
CA GLU A 83 14.15 -7.10 0.96
C GLU A 83 14.60 -5.69 1.32
N LEU A 84 15.61 -5.60 2.17
CA LEU A 84 16.32 -4.36 2.50
C LEU A 84 17.71 -4.39 1.87
N LYS A 85 18.01 -3.43 1.01
CA LYS A 85 19.36 -3.21 0.48
C LYS A 85 19.97 -1.96 1.13
N VAL A 86 21.16 -2.10 1.70
CA VAL A 86 21.94 -0.99 2.29
C VAL A 86 23.35 -1.03 1.71
N GLY A 87 23.69 -0.04 0.88
CA GLY A 87 24.92 -0.05 0.08
C GLY A 87 24.99 -1.30 -0.81
N THR A 88 26.01 -2.13 -0.62
CA THR A 88 26.18 -3.41 -1.36
C THR A 88 25.50 -4.61 -0.71
N ARG A 89 25.03 -4.49 0.55
CA ARG A 89 24.48 -5.61 1.30
C ARG A 89 22.97 -5.71 1.08
N VAL A 90 22.49 -6.94 0.91
CA VAL A 90 21.08 -7.28 0.81
C VAL A 90 20.69 -8.12 2.03
N VAL A 91 19.59 -7.74 2.69
CA VAL A 91 18.96 -8.47 3.80
C VAL A 91 17.59 -8.89 3.33
N LYS A 92 17.34 -10.21 3.29
CA LYS A 92 16.03 -10.75 2.95
C LYS A 92 15.22 -11.00 4.22
N GLY A 93 13.96 -10.60 4.18
CA GLY A 93 13.00 -10.87 5.23
C GLY A 93 12.57 -12.32 5.24
N GLU A 94 12.38 -12.86 6.43
CA GLU A 94 11.69 -14.14 6.63
C GLU A 94 10.40 -13.87 7.39
N VAL A 95 9.30 -14.42 6.88
CA VAL A 95 8.00 -14.32 7.56
C VAL A 95 8.06 -15.13 8.84
N ARG A 96 7.79 -14.47 9.98
CA ARG A 96 7.78 -15.07 11.31
C ARG A 96 6.62 -14.54 12.13
N GLU A 97 6.31 -15.21 13.23
CA GLU A 97 5.35 -14.70 14.22
C GLU A 97 5.88 -13.38 14.81
N ARG A 98 4.96 -12.43 15.07
CA ARG A 98 5.32 -11.03 15.37
C ARG A 98 6.30 -10.90 16.54
N MET A 99 6.07 -11.64 17.63
CA MET A 99 6.94 -11.57 18.81
C MET A 99 8.29 -12.26 18.60
N GLU A 100 8.36 -13.25 17.71
CA GLU A 100 9.62 -13.86 17.30
C GLU A 100 10.46 -12.90 16.45
N ALA A 101 9.84 -12.27 15.44
CA ALA A 101 10.49 -11.29 14.57
C ALA A 101 11.08 -10.12 15.38
N ARG A 102 10.31 -9.59 16.34
CA ARG A 102 10.77 -8.53 17.26
C ARG A 102 12.00 -8.92 18.08
N ARG A 103 12.00 -10.14 18.65
CA ARG A 103 13.13 -10.64 19.44
C ARG A 103 14.38 -10.80 18.57
N GLY A 104 14.22 -11.36 17.37
CA GLY A 104 15.33 -11.50 16.41
C GLY A 104 15.91 -10.15 16.00
N TYR A 105 15.06 -9.15 15.72
CA TYR A 105 15.49 -7.79 15.41
C TYR A 105 16.27 -7.15 16.57
N ALA A 106 15.72 -7.19 17.79
CA ALA A 106 16.34 -6.58 18.97
C ALA A 106 17.73 -7.19 19.26
N GLN A 107 17.85 -8.52 19.15
CA GLN A 107 19.13 -9.21 19.29
C GLN A 107 20.13 -8.76 18.22
N ALA A 108 19.73 -8.76 16.94
CA ALA A 108 20.61 -8.37 15.85
C ALA A 108 21.08 -6.91 16.00
N LYS A 109 20.20 -6.01 16.42
CA LYS A 109 20.53 -4.60 16.72
C LYS A 109 21.53 -4.49 17.86
N ALA A 110 21.32 -5.21 18.97
CA ALA A 110 22.24 -5.20 20.12
C ALA A 110 23.64 -5.73 19.76
N GLU A 111 23.72 -6.66 18.81
CA GLU A 111 24.98 -7.17 18.25
C GLU A 111 25.62 -6.23 17.21
N GLY A 112 25.04 -5.04 16.99
CA GLY A 112 25.51 -4.05 16.00
C GLY A 112 25.27 -4.47 14.55
N LYS A 113 24.48 -5.51 14.30
CA LYS A 113 24.17 -5.97 12.94
C LYS A 113 23.16 -5.01 12.29
N ARG A 114 23.30 -4.84 10.97
CA ARG A 114 22.26 -4.22 10.14
C ARG A 114 21.08 -5.19 10.08
N ALA A 115 19.94 -4.77 10.59
CA ALA A 115 18.74 -5.58 10.69
C ALA A 115 17.52 -4.77 10.22
N ALA A 116 16.51 -5.47 9.73
CA ALA A 116 15.25 -4.90 9.30
C ALA A 116 14.12 -5.69 9.94
N LEU A 117 13.05 -5.00 10.34
CA LEU A 117 11.81 -5.57 10.82
C LEU A 117 10.68 -4.93 10.04
N MET A 118 9.82 -5.73 9.41
CA MET A 118 8.58 -5.26 8.82
C MET A 118 7.41 -5.84 9.61
N GLU A 119 6.47 -5.00 10.00
CA GLU A 119 5.27 -5.40 10.73
C GLU A 119 4.02 -4.87 10.01
N GLN A 120 2.98 -5.70 9.95
CA GLN A 120 1.64 -5.25 9.59
C GLN A 120 0.96 -4.70 10.84
N GLU A 121 0.56 -3.43 10.81
CA GLU A 121 -0.18 -2.78 11.90
C GLU A 121 -1.68 -2.89 11.68
N ARG A 122 -2.11 -2.72 10.43
CA ARG A 122 -3.48 -2.91 9.95
C ARG A 122 -3.45 -3.46 8.54
N ASP A 123 -4.63 -3.82 8.02
CA ASP A 123 -4.81 -4.34 6.66
C ASP A 123 -4.05 -3.53 5.59
N ASP A 124 -4.09 -2.20 5.69
CA ASP A 124 -3.47 -1.27 4.74
C ASP A 124 -2.26 -0.50 5.30
N VAL A 125 -1.77 -0.81 6.51
CA VAL A 125 -0.68 -0.06 7.16
C VAL A 125 0.43 -0.97 7.63
N PHE A 126 1.63 -0.67 7.15
CA PHE A 126 2.84 -1.42 7.45
C PHE A 126 3.91 -0.49 8.02
N THR A 127 4.70 -1.04 8.93
CA THR A 127 5.85 -0.37 9.53
C THR A 127 7.12 -1.14 9.18
N VAL A 128 8.14 -0.46 8.69
CA VAL A 128 9.50 -1.00 8.52
C VAL A 128 10.44 -0.27 9.46
N THR A 129 11.15 -1.02 10.28
CA THR A 129 12.22 -0.52 11.15
C THR A 129 13.56 -1.05 10.66
N VAL A 130 14.52 -0.15 10.43
CA VAL A 130 15.88 -0.46 9.98
C VAL A 130 16.87 0.01 11.03
N GLY A 131 17.67 -0.91 11.54
CA GLY A 131 18.69 -0.62 12.55
C GLY A 131 20.07 -0.39 11.94
N ASN A 132 20.82 0.56 12.51
CA ASN A 132 22.24 0.82 12.22
C ASN A 132 22.52 1.16 10.73
N LEU A 133 21.75 2.11 10.20
CA LEU A 133 21.96 2.69 8.87
C LEU A 133 23.21 3.58 8.89
N PRO A 134 24.26 3.29 8.10
CA PRO A 134 25.48 4.09 8.13
C PRO A 134 25.30 5.51 7.57
N PRO A 135 26.21 6.45 7.93
CA PRO A 135 26.28 7.79 7.35
C PRO A 135 26.36 7.77 5.82
N GLY A 136 25.60 8.62 5.13
CA GLY A 136 25.69 8.80 3.68
C GLY A 136 25.16 7.67 2.80
N GLU A 137 24.81 6.50 3.37
CA GLU A 137 24.36 5.34 2.62
C GLU A 137 22.92 5.48 2.12
N GLU A 138 22.67 4.92 0.94
CA GLU A 138 21.31 4.73 0.40
C GLU A 138 20.73 3.39 0.88
N ILE A 139 19.45 3.44 1.25
CA ILE A 139 18.62 2.27 1.52
C ILE A 139 17.64 2.10 0.38
N ALA A 140 17.47 0.87 -0.10
CA ALA A 140 16.30 0.49 -0.88
C ALA A 140 15.49 -0.56 -0.13
N VAL A 141 14.23 -0.24 0.17
CA VAL A 141 13.23 -1.16 0.71
C VAL A 141 12.43 -1.72 -0.46
N ARG A 142 12.36 -3.03 -0.60
CA ARG A 142 11.62 -3.73 -1.64
C ARG A 142 10.58 -4.64 -1.04
N ILE A 143 9.37 -4.58 -1.59
CA ILE A 143 8.23 -5.35 -1.14
C ILE A 143 7.57 -5.95 -2.36
N GLU A 144 7.25 -7.24 -2.30
CA GLU A 144 6.38 -7.90 -3.26
C GLU A 144 5.09 -8.31 -2.54
N CYS A 145 3.95 -7.95 -3.11
CA CYS A 145 2.66 -8.38 -2.60
C CYS A 145 1.69 -8.68 -3.73
N SER A 146 0.71 -9.55 -3.46
CA SER A 146 -0.34 -9.91 -4.40
C SER A 146 -1.71 -9.52 -3.86
N ASP A 147 -2.60 -9.05 -4.72
CA ASP A 147 -3.97 -8.65 -4.33
C ASP A 147 -5.02 -9.15 -5.33
N GLN A 148 -6.22 -9.43 -4.83
CA GLN A 148 -7.39 -9.73 -5.65
C GLN A 148 -8.21 -8.45 -5.86
N LEU A 149 -8.23 -7.97 -7.10
CA LEU A 149 -8.88 -6.72 -7.47
C LEU A 149 -10.40 -6.83 -7.38
N ALA A 150 -11.03 -5.75 -6.92
CA ALA A 150 -12.47 -5.65 -6.77
C ALA A 150 -13.20 -5.79 -8.12
N TYR A 151 -14.42 -6.33 -8.09
CA TYR A 151 -15.34 -6.32 -9.23
C TYR A 151 -16.55 -5.49 -8.86
N PHE A 152 -16.82 -4.46 -9.66
CA PHE A 152 -17.92 -3.54 -9.43
C PHE A 152 -19.16 -3.94 -10.23
N ASP A 153 -20.32 -3.51 -9.77
CA ASP A 153 -21.61 -3.84 -10.41
C ASP A 153 -21.73 -3.32 -11.85
N ASP A 154 -20.98 -2.28 -12.21
CA ASP A 154 -20.87 -1.74 -13.56
C ASP A 154 -19.96 -2.59 -14.49
N GLY A 155 -19.42 -3.69 -13.98
CA GLY A 155 -18.55 -4.61 -14.72
C GLY A 155 -17.09 -4.15 -14.83
N MET A 156 -16.70 -3.14 -14.06
CA MET A 156 -15.34 -2.64 -13.98
C MET A 156 -14.53 -3.36 -12.91
N THR A 157 -13.21 -3.25 -13.00
CA THR A 157 -12.27 -3.55 -11.92
C THR A 157 -11.35 -2.36 -11.69
N GLU A 158 -10.66 -2.33 -10.55
CA GLU A 158 -9.80 -1.22 -10.14
C GLU A 158 -8.51 -1.76 -9.54
N LEU A 159 -7.38 -1.26 -10.03
CA LEU A 159 -6.09 -1.33 -9.35
C LEU A 159 -5.86 0.00 -8.65
N ARG A 160 -5.75 -0.04 -7.32
CA ARG A 160 -5.39 1.11 -6.49
C ARG A 160 -4.01 0.88 -5.88
N LEU A 161 -3.09 1.78 -6.17
CA LEU A 161 -1.75 1.79 -5.59
C LEU A 161 -1.66 2.99 -4.64
N PRO A 162 -1.69 2.76 -3.32
CA PRO A 162 -1.62 3.84 -2.37
C PRO A 162 -0.19 4.39 -2.31
N VAL A 163 -0.07 5.70 -2.41
CA VAL A 163 1.22 6.42 -2.26
C VAL A 163 1.18 7.42 -1.12
N VAL A 164 0.01 7.54 -0.47
CA VAL A 164 -0.28 8.47 0.63
C VAL A 164 -0.98 7.71 1.74
N VAL A 165 -0.53 7.90 2.98
CA VAL A 165 -1.34 7.52 4.13
C VAL A 165 -2.13 8.76 4.53
N ALA A 166 -3.41 8.79 4.16
CA ALA A 166 -4.27 9.91 4.51
C ALA A 166 -4.36 10.09 6.04
N PRO A 167 -4.48 11.34 6.54
CA PRO A 167 -4.72 11.59 7.96
C PRO A 167 -5.92 10.79 8.46
N ARG A 168 -5.68 10.00 9.51
CA ARG A 168 -6.73 9.19 10.14
C ARG A 168 -7.41 9.99 11.25
N TYR A 169 -8.73 9.89 11.31
CA TYR A 169 -9.47 10.42 12.45
C TYR A 169 -9.20 9.55 13.68
N ILE A 170 -8.57 10.13 14.69
CA ILE A 170 -8.28 9.48 15.96
C ILE A 170 -9.34 9.94 16.96
N ARG A 171 -10.29 9.06 17.27
CA ARG A 171 -11.37 9.33 18.21
C ARG A 171 -10.94 9.01 19.65
N GLY A 172 -11.58 9.65 20.62
CA GLY A 172 -11.43 9.31 22.02
C GLY A 172 -10.52 10.25 22.80
N THR A 173 -10.22 9.86 24.03
CA THR A 173 -9.36 10.60 24.97
C THR A 173 -7.97 9.98 25.00
N LEU A 174 -6.94 10.81 25.07
CA LEU A 174 -5.55 10.38 25.15
C LEU A 174 -5.34 9.47 26.37
N LEU A 175 -4.64 8.36 26.17
CA LEU A 175 -4.24 7.44 27.24
C LEU A 175 -3.00 7.99 27.96
N ASP A 176 -2.93 7.73 29.27
CA ASP A 176 -1.74 8.00 30.05
C ASP A 176 -0.65 6.97 29.69
N GLY A 177 0.56 7.46 29.39
CA GLY A 177 1.73 6.62 29.09
C GLY A 177 2.48 7.06 27.84
N GLU A 178 3.57 6.36 27.56
CA GLU A 178 4.35 6.56 26.34
C GLU A 178 3.63 5.93 25.13
N PRO A 179 3.66 6.59 23.96
CA PRO A 179 3.09 6.03 22.73
C PRO A 179 3.68 4.65 22.41
N VAL A 180 2.83 3.73 21.94
CA VAL A 180 3.26 2.35 21.60
C VAL A 180 3.87 2.23 20.20
N GLY A 181 4.02 3.34 19.48
CA GLY A 181 4.50 3.45 18.11
C GLY A 181 5.21 4.78 17.81
N HIS A 182 5.59 4.96 16.54
CA HIS A 182 6.45 6.07 16.07
C HIS A 182 5.68 7.13 15.26
N GLY A 183 4.37 7.13 15.35
CA GLY A 183 3.47 8.01 14.63
C GLY A 183 3.26 9.36 15.31
N VAL A 184 2.44 10.20 14.68
CA VAL A 184 2.22 11.60 15.11
C VAL A 184 1.03 11.80 16.03
N ALA A 185 0.10 10.83 16.08
CA ALA A 185 -1.03 10.89 17.00
C ALA A 185 -0.73 10.08 18.27
N GLY A 186 -1.15 10.61 19.41
CA GLY A 186 -1.12 9.87 20.67
C GLY A 186 -2.22 8.82 20.75
N ASP A 187 -1.96 7.74 21.48
CA ASP A 187 -2.88 6.62 21.64
C ASP A 187 -4.08 7.01 22.50
N THR A 188 -5.28 6.59 22.09
CA THR A 188 -6.53 6.94 22.77
C THR A 188 -7.32 5.71 23.21
N ASP A 189 -8.29 5.89 24.10
CA ASP A 189 -9.24 4.85 24.48
C ASP A 189 -10.06 4.31 23.28
N GLY A 190 -10.27 5.13 22.25
CA GLY A 190 -10.98 4.77 21.03
C GLY A 190 -10.09 4.20 19.92
N VAL A 191 -8.79 4.51 19.93
CA VAL A 191 -7.77 4.04 19.00
C VAL A 191 -6.45 3.82 19.77
N PRO A 192 -6.31 2.67 20.46
CA PRO A 192 -5.16 2.42 21.34
C PRO A 192 -3.82 2.23 20.61
N ASP A 193 -3.85 2.15 19.28
CA ASP A 193 -2.71 1.98 18.37
C ASP A 193 -2.51 3.20 17.44
N ALA A 194 -3.08 4.37 17.78
CA ALA A 194 -3.04 5.57 16.96
C ALA A 194 -1.61 5.95 16.55
N SER A 195 -0.66 5.80 17.47
CA SER A 195 0.76 6.05 17.24
C SER A 195 1.44 5.03 16.32
N ARG A 196 0.81 3.91 15.98
CA ARG A 196 1.36 2.95 14.98
C ARG A 196 0.82 3.18 13.57
N ILE A 197 -0.32 3.85 13.46
CA ILE A 197 -1.07 3.95 12.20
C ILE A 197 -1.09 5.36 11.61
N THR A 198 -0.42 6.31 12.27
CA THR A 198 -0.35 7.72 11.86
C THR A 198 1.07 8.09 11.47
N PRO A 199 1.50 7.83 10.22
CA PRO A 199 2.85 8.15 9.79
C PRO A 199 3.17 9.62 10.00
N PRO A 200 4.43 9.94 10.31
CA PRO A 200 4.85 11.33 10.32
C PRO A 200 4.80 11.90 8.89
N ARG A 201 4.13 13.06 8.76
CA ARG A 201 3.85 13.80 7.49
C ARG A 201 5.12 14.37 6.88
N LEU A 202 5.23 14.75 5.61
CA LEU A 202 6.47 15.44 5.15
C LEU A 202 6.75 16.74 5.93
N ALA A 203 8.02 17.16 6.03
CA ALA A 203 8.38 18.41 6.69
C ALA A 203 7.80 19.61 5.92
N GLU A 204 7.45 20.69 6.63
CA GLU A 204 7.01 21.93 6.00
C GLU A 204 8.13 22.44 5.06
N GLY A 205 7.80 22.71 3.80
CA GLY A 205 8.78 23.10 2.76
C GLY A 205 9.52 21.94 2.06
N PHE A 206 9.23 20.67 2.39
CA PHE A 206 9.75 19.53 1.62
C PHE A 206 9.16 19.53 0.20
N ASP A 207 10.01 19.40 -0.82
CA ASP A 207 9.57 19.29 -2.21
C ASP A 207 9.06 17.86 -2.45
N PRO A 208 7.74 17.65 -2.67
CA PRO A 208 7.17 16.31 -2.86
C PRO A 208 7.57 15.66 -4.20
N LYS A 209 8.47 16.29 -4.98
CA LYS A 209 9.13 15.72 -6.18
C LYS A 209 10.08 14.57 -5.84
N VAL A 210 9.64 13.67 -4.98
CA VAL A 210 10.15 12.31 -4.97
C VAL A 210 9.97 11.75 -6.38
N ALA A 211 10.98 11.06 -6.90
CA ALA A 211 10.88 10.42 -8.21
C ALA A 211 9.87 9.26 -8.13
N LEU A 212 8.59 9.55 -8.35
CA LEU A 212 7.53 8.55 -8.45
C LEU A 212 7.52 7.95 -9.85
N LYS A 213 7.72 6.64 -9.92
CA LYS A 213 7.59 5.86 -11.15
C LYS A 213 6.56 4.76 -10.94
N ILE A 214 5.49 4.79 -11.72
CA ILE A 214 4.49 3.72 -11.74
C ILE A 214 4.46 3.11 -13.14
N GLU A 215 4.53 1.78 -13.18
CA GLU A 215 4.40 0.98 -14.39
C GLU A 215 3.44 -0.17 -14.11
N VAL A 216 2.39 -0.28 -14.91
CA VAL A 216 1.39 -1.35 -14.81
C VAL A 216 1.37 -2.13 -16.11
N GLU A 217 1.56 -3.43 -16.02
CA GLU A 217 1.38 -4.36 -17.13
C GLU A 217 0.06 -5.11 -16.95
N LEU A 218 -0.90 -4.86 -17.83
CA LEU A 218 -2.15 -5.60 -17.90
C LEU A 218 -1.98 -6.71 -18.95
N LEU A 219 -2.01 -7.97 -18.52
CA LEU A 219 -1.95 -9.13 -19.40
C LEU A 219 -3.33 -9.35 -20.01
N ALA A 220 -3.38 -9.29 -21.34
CA ALA A 220 -4.60 -9.42 -22.12
C ALA A 220 -4.93 -10.88 -22.43
N ASP A 221 -3.94 -11.78 -22.59
CA ASP A 221 -4.13 -13.21 -22.95
C ASP A 221 -5.17 -13.44 -24.08
N GLY A 222 -5.10 -12.61 -25.13
CA GLY A 222 -6.05 -12.64 -26.26
C GLY A 222 -7.36 -11.88 -26.03
N GLU A 223 -7.53 -11.20 -24.89
CA GLU A 223 -8.69 -10.38 -24.55
C GLU A 223 -8.46 -8.89 -24.81
N GLU A 224 -9.50 -8.21 -25.28
CA GLU A 224 -9.48 -6.76 -25.42
C GLU A 224 -9.72 -6.06 -24.07
N ILE A 225 -8.76 -5.24 -23.63
CA ILE A 225 -8.92 -4.36 -22.47
C ILE A 225 -9.68 -3.10 -22.92
N ARG A 226 -10.87 -2.88 -22.35
CA ARG A 226 -11.78 -1.78 -22.70
C ARG A 226 -11.94 -0.80 -21.56
N ASP A 227 -12.33 0.43 -21.90
CA ASP A 227 -12.64 1.52 -20.95
C ASP A 227 -11.50 1.74 -19.93
N LEU A 228 -10.25 1.70 -20.41
CA LEU A 228 -9.07 1.87 -19.57
C LEU A 228 -8.87 3.35 -19.22
N GLU A 229 -8.99 3.69 -17.94
CA GLU A 229 -8.96 5.06 -17.46
C GLU A 229 -8.13 5.16 -16.17
N CYS A 230 -7.34 6.23 -16.04
CA CYS A 230 -6.68 6.60 -14.79
C CYS A 230 -7.26 7.92 -14.28
N THR A 231 -7.78 7.94 -13.05
CA THR A 231 -8.58 9.07 -12.55
C THR A 231 -7.76 10.17 -11.90
N GLN A 232 -6.55 9.87 -11.42
CA GLN A 232 -5.77 10.78 -10.58
C GLN A 232 -4.42 11.19 -11.18
N HIS A 233 -3.94 10.48 -12.21
CA HIS A 233 -2.62 10.71 -12.82
C HIS A 233 -2.72 10.74 -14.35
N ALA A 234 -1.91 11.57 -14.99
CA ALA A 234 -1.76 11.52 -16.44
C ALA A 234 -0.91 10.31 -16.83
N VAL A 235 -1.43 9.44 -17.71
CA VAL A 235 -0.75 8.20 -18.09
C VAL A 235 -0.53 8.09 -19.60
N ARG A 236 0.54 7.40 -19.98
CA ARG A 236 0.81 6.94 -21.34
C ARG A 236 0.54 5.45 -21.41
N THR A 237 -0.15 5.04 -22.46
CA THR A 237 -0.46 3.64 -22.73
C THR A 237 0.34 3.14 -23.93
N GLY A 238 0.86 1.92 -23.82
CA GLY A 238 1.48 1.18 -24.91
C GLY A 238 0.73 -0.12 -25.10
N LEU A 239 0.29 -0.40 -26.33
CA LEU A 239 -0.35 -1.66 -26.67
C LEU A 239 0.65 -2.59 -27.34
N SER A 240 0.62 -3.86 -26.96
CA SER A 240 1.32 -4.97 -27.62
C SER A 240 0.32 -6.11 -27.81
N ALA A 241 0.70 -7.15 -28.55
CA ALA A 241 -0.24 -8.20 -28.96
C ALA A 241 -0.93 -8.92 -27.78
N ASP A 242 -0.26 -9.04 -26.63
CA ASP A 242 -0.68 -9.82 -25.46
C ASP A 242 -0.79 -8.98 -24.17
N ARG A 243 -0.50 -7.68 -24.22
CA ARG A 243 -0.42 -6.82 -23.03
C ARG A 243 -0.69 -5.35 -23.33
N VAL A 244 -1.19 -4.66 -22.32
CA VAL A 244 -1.27 -3.20 -22.29
C VAL A 244 -0.37 -2.70 -21.16
N THR A 245 0.58 -1.83 -21.48
CA THR A 245 1.43 -1.18 -20.49
C THR A 245 0.95 0.23 -20.22
N VAL A 246 0.78 0.58 -18.95
CA VAL A 246 0.41 1.92 -18.49
C VAL A 246 1.56 2.48 -17.67
N ARG A 247 2.02 3.69 -17.99
CA ARG A 247 3.09 4.39 -17.26
C ARG A 247 2.67 5.82 -16.97
N LEU A 248 3.18 6.40 -15.88
CA LEU A 248 3.01 7.84 -15.65
C LEU A 248 3.58 8.64 -16.83
N SER A 249 2.93 9.76 -17.16
CA SER A 249 3.36 10.63 -18.27
C SER A 249 4.56 11.50 -17.91
N ALA A 250 4.75 11.77 -16.62
CA ALA A 250 5.85 12.53 -16.06
C ALA A 250 6.64 11.67 -15.07
N GLU A 251 7.94 11.94 -14.94
CA GLU A 251 8.86 11.19 -14.06
C GLU A 251 8.93 11.75 -12.63
N ALA A 252 8.32 12.90 -12.38
CA ALA A 252 8.34 13.61 -11.10
C ALA A 252 6.91 14.03 -10.68
N GLU A 253 5.96 13.10 -10.80
CA GLU A 253 4.60 13.29 -10.24
C GLU A 253 4.69 13.37 -8.71
N PRO A 254 3.95 14.29 -8.05
CA PRO A 254 3.96 14.42 -6.60
C PRO A 254 3.31 13.21 -5.92
N LEU A 255 3.82 12.85 -4.74
CA LEU A 255 3.24 11.83 -3.87
C LEU A 255 2.06 12.36 -3.04
N ASP A 256 1.05 12.97 -3.67
CA ASP A 256 -0.07 13.60 -2.96
C ASP A 256 -1.42 12.88 -3.14
N ARG A 257 -1.48 11.88 -4.01
CA ARG A 257 -2.71 11.12 -4.32
C ARG A 257 -2.41 9.71 -4.82
N ASP A 258 -3.28 8.77 -4.49
CA ASP A 258 -3.20 7.39 -4.97
C ASP A 258 -3.18 7.31 -6.50
N PHE A 259 -2.60 6.22 -7.02
CA PHE A 259 -2.77 5.85 -8.41
C PHE A 259 -3.94 4.88 -8.54
N VAL A 260 -4.92 5.27 -9.34
CA VAL A 260 -6.17 4.50 -9.53
C VAL A 260 -6.35 4.25 -11.02
N LEU A 261 -6.26 2.99 -11.42
CA LEU A 261 -6.46 2.52 -12.78
C LEU A 261 -7.70 1.63 -12.84
N ARG A 262 -8.64 1.99 -13.70
CA ARG A 262 -9.90 1.26 -13.88
C ARG A 262 -10.02 0.78 -15.32
N TRP A 263 -10.59 -0.40 -15.50
CA TRP A 263 -10.90 -0.95 -16.81
C TRP A 263 -12.06 -1.93 -16.73
N ARG A 264 -12.65 -2.23 -17.89
CA ARG A 264 -13.76 -3.17 -17.99
C ARG A 264 -13.26 -4.60 -18.10
N VAL A 265 -13.77 -5.45 -17.21
CA VAL A 265 -13.55 -6.91 -17.28
C VAL A 265 -14.82 -7.67 -17.65
N ALA A 266 -16.02 -7.11 -17.44
CA ALA A 266 -17.27 -7.74 -17.86
C ALA A 266 -17.46 -7.68 -19.39
N SER A 267 -18.02 -8.74 -19.97
CA SER A 267 -18.35 -8.90 -21.40
C SER A 267 -19.79 -9.33 -21.60
N ALA A 268 -20.28 -9.39 -22.84
CA ALA A 268 -21.62 -9.91 -23.14
C ALA A 268 -21.86 -11.37 -22.67
N ALA A 269 -20.81 -12.20 -22.65
CA ALA A 269 -20.86 -13.58 -22.17
C ALA A 269 -20.03 -13.77 -20.89
N VAL A 270 -20.23 -14.90 -20.20
CA VAL A 270 -19.34 -15.36 -19.13
C VAL A 270 -17.93 -15.48 -19.70
N ARG A 271 -16.94 -14.98 -18.98
CA ARG A 271 -15.52 -15.19 -19.29
C ARG A 271 -14.85 -16.03 -18.23
N SER A 272 -13.88 -16.83 -18.65
CA SER A 272 -13.01 -17.57 -17.75
C SER A 272 -11.57 -17.46 -18.20
N SER A 273 -10.67 -17.15 -17.27
CA SER A 273 -9.23 -17.13 -17.50
C SER A 273 -8.52 -17.99 -16.47
N CYS A 274 -7.42 -18.63 -16.86
CA CYS A 274 -6.62 -19.48 -15.98
C CYS A 274 -5.18 -18.99 -15.98
N LEU A 275 -4.72 -18.49 -14.83
CA LEU A 275 -3.33 -18.15 -14.63
C LEU A 275 -2.60 -19.35 -14.01
N ALA A 276 -1.61 -19.90 -14.70
CA ALA A 276 -0.72 -20.92 -14.13
C ALA A 276 0.64 -20.31 -13.78
N PHE A 277 1.19 -20.62 -12.61
CA PHE A 277 2.50 -20.17 -12.20
C PHE A 277 3.27 -21.27 -11.47
N THR A 278 4.59 -21.15 -11.48
CA THR A 278 5.49 -22.08 -10.78
C THR A 278 6.27 -21.30 -9.73
N ASP A 279 6.28 -21.78 -8.49
CA ASP A 279 7.05 -21.14 -7.43
C ASP A 279 8.56 -21.45 -7.55
N HIS A 280 9.36 -20.84 -6.67
CA HIS A 280 10.81 -21.04 -6.61
C HIS A 280 11.23 -22.48 -6.22
N ARG A 281 10.29 -23.30 -5.74
CA ARG A 281 10.51 -24.71 -5.37
C ARG A 281 10.09 -25.67 -6.49
N GLY A 282 9.56 -25.14 -7.60
CA GLY A 282 9.07 -25.93 -8.74
C GLY A 282 7.63 -26.42 -8.58
N VAL A 283 6.90 -26.02 -7.54
CA VAL A 283 5.49 -26.36 -7.35
C VAL A 283 4.64 -25.50 -8.28
N ARG A 284 3.70 -26.14 -9.00
CA ARG A 284 2.80 -25.46 -9.94
C ARG A 284 1.47 -25.16 -9.29
N TYR A 285 1.02 -23.94 -9.47
CA TYR A 285 -0.26 -23.43 -9.00
C TYR A 285 -1.06 -22.91 -10.18
N ALA A 286 -2.38 -22.90 -10.03
CA ALA A 286 -3.27 -22.29 -11.00
C ALA A 286 -4.38 -21.50 -10.30
N ALA A 287 -4.74 -20.36 -10.87
CA ALA A 287 -5.86 -19.54 -10.45
C ALA A 287 -6.86 -19.44 -11.61
N LEU A 288 -8.06 -19.98 -11.40
CA LEU A 288 -9.17 -19.86 -12.34
C LEU A 288 -10.04 -18.66 -11.93
N SER A 289 -10.19 -17.69 -12.83
CA SER A 289 -11.12 -16.58 -12.69
C SER A 289 -12.32 -16.80 -13.58
N VAL A 290 -13.53 -16.70 -13.03
CA VAL A 290 -14.79 -16.71 -13.79
C VAL A 290 -15.47 -15.36 -13.58
N VAL A 291 -15.65 -14.61 -14.68
CA VAL A 291 -16.26 -13.28 -14.68
C VAL A 291 -17.67 -13.41 -15.25
N PRO A 292 -18.72 -12.99 -14.53
CA PRO A 292 -20.08 -13.03 -15.04
C PRO A 292 -20.24 -12.07 -16.23
N PRO A 293 -21.26 -12.27 -17.08
CA PRO A 293 -21.55 -11.33 -18.14
C PRO A 293 -21.91 -9.95 -17.54
N ARG A 294 -21.72 -8.92 -18.35
CA ARG A 294 -22.17 -7.57 -18.07
C ARG A 294 -23.66 -7.63 -17.76
N ARG A 295 -24.05 -7.06 -16.62
CA ARG A 295 -25.45 -6.86 -16.29
C ARG A 295 -25.92 -5.62 -17.05
N ASP A 296 -26.82 -5.80 -18.00
CA ASP A 296 -27.49 -4.69 -18.65
C ASP A 296 -28.73 -4.29 -17.81
N GLY A 297 -28.66 -3.11 -17.18
CA GLY A 297 -29.76 -2.52 -16.41
C GLY A 297 -29.42 -2.15 -14.95
N PHE A 298 -30.03 -1.05 -14.47
CA PHE A 298 -29.98 -0.61 -13.07
C PHE A 298 -30.94 -1.47 -12.23
N LEU A 299 -30.42 -2.49 -11.57
CA LEU A 299 -31.13 -3.10 -10.43
C LEU A 299 -30.89 -2.16 -9.25
N GLY A 300 -31.93 -1.42 -8.84
CA GLY A 300 -31.81 -0.26 -7.94
C GLY A 300 -30.96 -0.47 -6.68
N ARG A 301 -30.57 0.65 -6.04
CA ARG A 301 -29.72 0.67 -4.83
C ARG A 301 -30.08 -0.48 -3.88
N PRO A 302 -29.09 -1.19 -3.30
CA PRO A 302 -29.36 -2.22 -2.31
C PRO A 302 -30.15 -1.56 -1.17
N ARG A 303 -31.44 -1.91 -1.05
CA ARG A 303 -32.22 -1.55 0.13
C ARG A 303 -31.69 -2.42 1.27
N GLY A 304 -30.75 -1.87 2.02
CA GLY A 304 -30.34 -2.41 3.30
C GLY A 304 -31.51 -2.39 4.27
N ARG A 305 -32.09 -3.58 4.51
CA ARG A 305 -32.56 -4.11 5.81
C ARG A 305 -33.28 -5.43 5.53
N GLY A 306 -32.51 -6.51 5.52
CA GLY A 306 -33.03 -7.86 5.65
C GLY A 306 -32.98 -8.28 7.11
N THR A 307 -34.00 -7.96 7.90
CA THR A 307 -34.45 -8.89 8.94
C THR A 307 -34.91 -10.15 8.22
N TRP A 308 -34.32 -11.29 8.55
CA TRP A 308 -34.68 -12.59 8.03
C TRP A 308 -36.16 -12.86 8.31
N SER A 309 -36.97 -13.02 7.27
CA SER A 309 -38.21 -13.80 7.33
C SER A 309 -38.20 -14.77 6.16
N SER A 310 -37.97 -16.04 6.49
CA SER A 310 -38.18 -17.16 5.59
C SER A 310 -39.67 -17.26 5.25
N CYS A 311 -40.00 -17.18 3.96
CA CYS A 311 -41.33 -17.55 3.48
C CYS A 311 -41.14 -18.54 2.33
N TRP A 312 -41.46 -19.80 2.58
CA TRP A 312 -41.56 -20.84 1.57
C TRP A 312 -43.01 -20.94 1.12
N THR A 313 -43.27 -20.84 -0.17
CA THR A 313 -44.55 -21.23 -0.76
C THR A 313 -44.33 -22.40 -1.72
N ALA A 314 -44.99 -23.52 -1.44
CA ALA A 314 -45.10 -24.65 -2.34
C ALA A 314 -46.37 -24.48 -3.19
N PRO A 315 -46.35 -24.69 -4.51
CA PRO A 315 -47.57 -24.77 -5.30
C PRO A 315 -48.25 -26.12 -5.06
N GLY A 316 -49.50 -26.07 -4.59
CA GLY A 316 -50.37 -27.24 -4.47
C GLY A 316 -50.82 -27.76 -5.83
N ARG A 317 -51.16 -29.05 -5.86
CA ARG A 317 -52.17 -29.60 -6.78
C ARG A 317 -53.51 -29.67 -6.06
#